data_AF-A0A923TXJ1-F1
#
_entry.id   AF-A0A923TXJ1-F1
#
_cell.length_a   1.000
_cell.length_b   1.000
_cell.length_c   1.000
_cell.angle_alpha   90.00
_cell.angle_beta   90.00
_cell.angle_gamma   90.00
#
_symmetry.space_group_name_H-M   'P 1'
#
loop_
_entity.id
_entity.type
_entity.pdbx_description
1 polymer ?
#
loop_
_entity_poly.entity_id
_entity_poly.type
_entity_poly.pdbx_seq_one_letter_code
_entity_poly.pdbx_strand_id
1 'polypeptide(L)'
;MKKIIFVMFLVFCSPLLILAQTRDNAGLRGDAGAVSGFFETYNPVNYPAGAADWWHMIDVRHSNNTNNFAMQFSGSFFDQNLYFRKTNNNPSNNWSRILLETAGKVGIGTSTPNSILEMRGQPIFDGSTVLRITNGASSYGRSNLVITGRFQDSNDGWNFGSAARNSIVFAQISGGSNQPSGEVSEEKCSMQLEGNSNSLGFMTRQNGSTPNMVMTQNGNIGIGTNYPDSRLSVNGNIRAKEIKVETSGWPDYVFNPGYELQSLLEVEKHIKEKGHLPGVPSAKQVEEKGLNIGEMNALLLKKIEELTLHVIDLKKENQLIHRKLKNLENAKK
;
A
#
# COMPACT_ATOMS: atom_id res chain seq x y z
N MET A 1 -8.00 -102.41 12.49
CA MET A 1 -6.62 -101.89 12.33
C MET A 1 -6.67 -100.45 11.84
N LYS A 2 -6.08 -99.53 12.63
CA LYS A 2 -5.41 -98.23 12.31
C LYS A 2 -6.09 -97.31 11.26
N LYS A 3 -6.76 -96.22 11.67
CA LYS A 3 -6.28 -94.90 12.14
C LYS A 3 -6.45 -93.84 11.02
N ILE A 4 -7.57 -93.13 11.07
CA ILE A 4 -7.82 -91.89 10.33
C ILE A 4 -7.03 -90.79 11.06
N ILE A 5 -6.09 -90.15 10.37
CA ILE A 5 -5.35 -88.98 10.87
C ILE A 5 -6.20 -87.74 10.58
N PHE A 6 -6.75 -87.15 11.63
CA PHE A 6 -7.37 -85.83 11.58
C PHE A 6 -6.25 -84.79 11.72
N VAL A 7 -5.90 -84.09 10.65
CA VAL A 7 -4.97 -82.96 10.71
C VAL A 7 -5.77 -81.72 11.12
N MET A 8 -5.63 -81.31 12.38
CA MET A 8 -6.23 -80.09 12.91
C MET A 8 -5.37 -78.90 12.49
N PHE A 9 -5.84 -78.11 11.52
CA PHE A 9 -5.26 -76.81 11.20
C PHE A 9 -5.65 -75.82 12.31
N LEU A 10 -4.73 -75.58 13.25
CA LEU A 10 -4.84 -74.50 14.22
C LEU A 10 -4.49 -73.18 13.52
N VAL A 11 -5.52 -72.53 12.95
CA VAL A 11 -5.41 -71.12 12.54
C VAL A 11 -5.44 -70.28 13.82
N PHE A 12 -4.27 -69.96 14.35
CA PHE A 12 -4.14 -68.88 15.32
C PHE A 12 -4.44 -67.57 14.60
N CYS A 13 -5.71 -67.14 14.65
CA CYS A 13 -6.08 -65.77 14.33
C CYS A 13 -5.67 -64.91 15.53
N SER A 14 -4.37 -64.62 15.65
CA SER A 14 -3.91 -63.56 16.55
C SER A 14 -4.57 -62.25 16.08
N PRO A 15 -5.17 -61.46 16.99
CA PRO A 15 -5.71 -60.17 16.60
C PRO A 15 -4.56 -59.36 16.00
N LEU A 16 -4.77 -58.85 14.79
CA LEU A 16 -3.84 -58.01 14.03
C LEU A 16 -3.72 -56.64 14.72
N LEU A 17 -3.25 -56.61 15.96
CA LEU A 17 -2.83 -55.40 16.67
C LEU A 17 -1.51 -54.98 16.04
N ILE A 18 -1.57 -54.23 14.95
CA ILE A 18 -0.40 -53.67 14.29
C ILE A 18 0.11 -52.54 15.18
N LEU A 19 1.03 -52.86 16.09
CA LEU A 19 1.91 -51.86 16.70
C LEU A 19 2.81 -51.27 15.61
N ALA A 20 3.28 -50.04 15.82
CA ALA A 20 4.31 -49.45 14.96
C ALA A 20 5.55 -50.35 14.96
N GLN A 21 6.16 -50.54 13.79
CA GLN A 21 7.40 -51.29 13.65
C GLN A 21 8.61 -50.37 13.74
N THR A 22 9.78 -50.88 14.10
CA THR A 22 10.99 -50.04 14.10
C THR A 22 11.55 -49.84 12.69
N ARG A 23 11.86 -48.59 12.31
CA ARG A 23 12.61 -48.27 11.09
C ARG A 23 13.58 -47.11 11.30
N ASP A 24 14.82 -47.47 11.62
CA ASP A 24 15.88 -46.50 11.81
C ASP A 24 16.30 -45.80 10.52
N ASN A 25 16.38 -46.53 9.40
CA ASN A 25 16.73 -45.93 8.11
C ASN A 25 15.49 -45.73 7.23
N ALA A 26 14.99 -44.48 7.15
CA ALA A 26 13.87 -44.12 6.27
C ALA A 26 14.21 -44.27 4.77
N GLY A 27 15.50 -44.32 4.42
CA GLY A 27 15.98 -44.57 3.05
C GLY A 27 16.13 -46.04 2.69
N LEU A 28 15.87 -46.98 3.62
CA LEU A 28 16.07 -48.42 3.41
C LEU A 28 15.27 -48.91 2.19
N ARG A 29 15.89 -49.75 1.35
CA ARG A 29 15.30 -50.29 0.12
C ARG A 29 14.51 -51.57 0.38
N GLY A 30 13.57 -51.93 -0.51
CA GLY A 30 12.67 -53.06 -0.28
C GLY A 30 13.38 -54.40 -0.15
N ASP A 31 14.37 -54.65 -1.00
CA ASP A 31 15.22 -55.84 -0.99
C ASP A 31 16.24 -55.87 0.16
N ALA A 32 16.39 -54.74 0.88
CA ALA A 32 17.10 -54.63 2.15
C ALA A 32 16.15 -54.76 3.35
N GLY A 33 14.90 -55.19 3.14
CA GLY A 33 13.91 -55.46 4.19
C GLY A 33 12.94 -54.32 4.46
N ALA A 34 12.96 -53.23 3.68
CA ALA A 34 11.97 -52.17 3.83
C ALA A 34 10.60 -52.61 3.33
N VAL A 35 9.58 -52.48 4.18
CA VAL A 35 8.17 -52.70 3.84
C VAL A 35 7.35 -51.42 3.97
N SER A 36 6.17 -51.40 3.36
CA SER A 36 5.15 -50.38 3.61
C SER A 36 4.55 -50.57 5.01
N GLY A 37 4.16 -49.49 5.68
CA GLY A 37 3.56 -49.58 7.02
C GLY A 37 3.70 -48.32 7.87
N PHE A 38 3.46 -48.52 9.17
CA PHE A 38 3.59 -47.52 10.22
C PHE A 38 4.82 -47.85 11.05
N PHE A 39 5.74 -46.89 11.15
CA PHE A 39 7.03 -47.09 11.78
C PHE A 39 7.32 -46.03 12.83
N GLU A 40 8.21 -46.38 13.75
CA GLU A 40 8.86 -45.47 14.67
C GLU A 40 10.37 -45.73 14.71
N THR A 41 11.14 -44.77 15.23
CA THR A 41 12.57 -44.95 15.47
C THR A 41 13.04 -44.03 16.59
N TYR A 42 14.05 -44.47 17.34
CA TYR A 42 14.83 -43.63 18.25
C TYR A 42 16.18 -43.20 17.64
N ASN A 43 16.64 -43.89 16.58
CA ASN A 43 17.93 -43.67 15.93
C ASN A 43 17.71 -43.28 14.45
N PRO A 44 17.12 -42.10 14.18
CA PRO A 44 16.71 -41.73 12.82
C PRO A 44 17.90 -41.55 11.86
N VAL A 45 17.86 -42.27 10.74
CA VAL A 45 18.78 -42.19 9.59
C VAL A 45 17.97 -41.90 8.31
N ASN A 46 18.39 -40.90 7.53
CA ASN A 46 17.64 -40.41 6.35
C ASN A 46 16.23 -39.88 6.65
N TYR A 47 15.98 -39.44 7.88
CA TYR A 47 14.80 -38.67 8.30
C TYR A 47 15.00 -37.17 7.99
N PRO A 48 14.01 -36.30 8.26
CA PRO A 48 14.17 -34.85 8.09
C PRO A 48 15.44 -34.30 8.78
N ALA A 49 16.00 -33.24 8.21
CA ALA A 49 17.25 -32.65 8.71
C ALA A 49 17.11 -32.22 10.19
N GLY A 50 18.08 -32.64 11.01
CA GLY A 50 18.06 -32.39 12.46
C GLY A 50 17.27 -33.42 13.28
N ALA A 51 16.76 -34.48 12.67
CA ALA A 51 16.10 -35.57 13.40
C ALA A 51 17.05 -36.22 14.42
N ALA A 52 16.61 -36.22 15.68
CA ALA A 52 17.17 -36.95 16.80
C ALA A 52 16.01 -37.51 17.65
N ASP A 53 16.27 -38.53 18.46
CA ASP A 53 15.31 -39.22 19.32
C ASP A 53 14.10 -39.82 18.57
N TRP A 54 12.91 -39.79 19.17
CA TRP A 54 11.73 -40.52 18.69
C TRP A 54 11.00 -39.84 17.52
N TRP A 55 10.84 -40.58 16.41
CA TRP A 55 10.15 -40.15 15.20
C TRP A 55 9.14 -41.18 14.72
N HIS A 56 8.02 -40.71 14.17
CA HIS A 56 7.05 -41.51 13.45
C HIS A 56 7.34 -41.51 11.95
N MET A 57 7.01 -42.59 11.24
CA MET A 57 6.99 -42.62 9.78
C MET A 57 5.83 -43.45 9.24
N ILE A 58 5.15 -42.91 8.22
CA ILE A 58 4.27 -43.67 7.35
C ILE A 58 5.01 -43.85 6.02
N ASP A 59 5.26 -45.09 5.61
CA ASP A 59 5.98 -45.42 4.37
C ASP A 59 5.08 -46.25 3.46
N VAL A 60 4.84 -45.76 2.24
CA VAL A 60 4.13 -46.48 1.18
C VAL A 60 5.09 -46.70 0.03
N ARG A 61 5.51 -47.95 -0.15
CA ARG A 61 6.56 -48.36 -1.08
C ARG A 61 5.99 -49.05 -2.32
N HIS A 62 6.73 -48.95 -3.42
CA HIS A 62 6.45 -49.68 -4.64
C HIS A 62 6.63 -51.21 -4.43
N SER A 63 5.86 -52.03 -5.14
CA SER A 63 5.86 -53.50 -4.99
C SER A 63 7.15 -54.19 -5.48
N ASN A 64 7.89 -53.55 -6.38
CA ASN A 64 9.23 -53.99 -6.76
C ASN A 64 10.26 -53.61 -5.69
N ASN A 65 10.74 -54.62 -4.97
CA ASN A 65 11.65 -54.48 -3.84
C ASN A 65 13.05 -53.95 -4.21
N THR A 66 13.49 -54.07 -5.47
CA THR A 66 14.78 -53.51 -5.91
C THR A 66 14.74 -52.00 -6.12
N ASN A 67 13.53 -51.41 -6.17
CA ASN A 67 13.35 -49.97 -6.29
C ASN A 67 13.25 -49.31 -4.92
N ASN A 68 13.69 -48.06 -4.86
CA ASN A 68 13.47 -47.17 -3.74
C ASN A 68 12.43 -46.09 -4.08
N PHE A 69 11.30 -46.48 -4.68
CA PHE A 69 10.16 -45.58 -4.87
C PHE A 69 9.22 -45.71 -3.68
N ALA A 70 9.11 -44.64 -2.90
CA ALA A 70 8.31 -44.57 -1.70
C ALA A 70 7.70 -43.18 -1.54
N MET A 71 6.47 -43.13 -1.01
CA MET A 71 5.84 -41.93 -0.48
C MET A 71 5.93 -42.02 1.04
N GLN A 72 6.52 -41.00 1.66
CA GLN A 72 6.81 -41.00 3.09
C GLN A 72 6.28 -39.75 3.77
N PHE A 73 5.67 -39.95 4.93
CA PHE A 73 5.32 -38.89 5.88
C PHE A 73 6.03 -39.17 7.19
N SER A 74 6.55 -38.14 7.85
CA SER A 74 7.28 -38.31 9.11
C SER A 74 7.16 -37.06 9.99
N GLY A 75 7.24 -37.26 11.30
CA GLY A 75 7.20 -36.18 12.31
C GLY A 75 7.85 -36.65 13.61
N SER A 76 8.34 -35.69 14.39
CA SER A 76 8.88 -35.95 15.73
C SER A 76 7.74 -36.27 16.69
N PHE A 77 7.99 -37.07 17.72
CA PHE A 77 7.03 -37.29 18.80
C PHE A 77 6.76 -36.02 19.63
N PHE A 78 7.65 -35.02 19.54
CA PHE A 78 7.71 -33.91 20.48
C PHE A 78 7.26 -32.57 19.88
N ASP A 79 6.86 -32.55 18.60
CA ASP A 79 6.37 -31.35 17.94
C ASP A 79 5.16 -31.66 17.03
N GLN A 80 4.66 -30.64 16.34
CA GLN A 80 3.58 -30.76 15.36
C GLN A 80 4.09 -30.57 13.92
N ASN A 81 5.40 -30.76 13.69
CA ASN A 81 5.96 -30.67 12.36
C ASN A 81 5.62 -31.93 11.57
N LEU A 82 5.03 -31.75 10.39
CA LEU A 82 4.81 -32.83 9.43
C LEU A 82 5.71 -32.64 8.22
N TYR A 83 6.47 -33.69 7.91
CA TYR A 83 7.35 -33.77 6.77
C TYR A 83 6.83 -34.77 5.76
N PHE A 84 7.11 -34.49 4.50
CA PHE A 84 6.77 -35.33 3.36
C PHE A 84 7.97 -35.47 2.44
N ARG A 85 8.11 -36.65 1.84
CA ARG A 85 8.94 -36.82 0.63
C ARG A 85 8.41 -37.93 -0.27
N LYS A 86 8.82 -37.86 -1.53
CA LYS A 86 8.86 -39.02 -2.42
C LYS A 86 10.32 -39.35 -2.70
N THR A 87 10.76 -40.57 -2.43
CA THR A 87 12.18 -40.94 -2.60
C THR A 87 12.60 -40.95 -4.08
N ASN A 88 11.69 -41.21 -5.03
CA ASN A 88 11.98 -41.24 -6.46
C ASN A 88 13.23 -42.09 -6.83
N ASN A 89 13.34 -43.28 -6.25
CA ASN A 89 14.49 -44.18 -6.35
C ASN A 89 15.81 -43.66 -5.74
N ASN A 90 15.78 -42.54 -5.00
CA ASN A 90 16.93 -41.95 -4.32
C ASN A 90 16.66 -41.83 -2.80
N PRO A 91 17.34 -42.60 -1.93
CA PRO A 91 17.14 -42.54 -0.47
C PRO A 91 17.47 -41.18 0.15
N SER A 92 18.32 -40.39 -0.52
CA SER A 92 18.79 -39.09 -0.05
C SER A 92 17.93 -37.93 -0.54
N ASN A 93 16.80 -38.19 -1.22
CA ASN A 93 15.93 -37.11 -1.66
C ASN A 93 15.39 -36.30 -0.47
N ASN A 94 15.35 -34.98 -0.62
CA ASN A 94 15.09 -34.05 0.47
C ASN A 94 13.68 -34.21 1.05
N TRP A 95 13.58 -34.09 2.37
CA TRP A 95 12.31 -33.92 3.05
C TRP A 95 11.80 -32.49 2.90
N SER A 96 10.51 -32.36 2.61
CA SER A 96 9.79 -31.09 2.59
C SER A 96 8.92 -31.01 3.84
N ARG A 97 9.08 -29.97 4.65
CA ARG A 97 8.15 -29.69 5.75
C ARG A 97 6.85 -29.14 5.17
N ILE A 98 5.74 -29.83 5.39
CA ILE A 98 4.43 -29.50 4.80
C ILE A 98 3.43 -28.94 5.82
N LEU A 99 3.65 -29.15 7.12
CA LEU A 99 2.94 -28.47 8.20
C LEU A 99 3.94 -28.10 9.29
N LEU A 100 3.87 -26.85 9.74
CA LEU A 100 4.33 -26.44 11.05
C LEU A 100 3.09 -25.90 11.74
N GLU A 101 2.64 -26.59 12.77
CA GLU A 101 1.59 -26.10 13.63
C GLU A 101 2.21 -25.67 14.96
N THR A 102 1.83 -24.48 15.43
CA THR A 102 2.12 -24.07 16.80
C THR A 102 0.90 -23.39 17.37
N ALA A 103 0.15 -24.11 18.21
CA ALA A 103 -1.04 -23.60 18.91
C ALA A 103 -2.12 -23.04 17.95
N GLY A 104 -2.44 -23.79 16.91
CA GLY A 104 -3.47 -23.51 15.91
C GLY A 104 -3.01 -22.68 14.71
N LYS A 105 -1.71 -22.43 14.58
CA LYS A 105 -1.15 -21.46 13.63
C LYS A 105 -0.14 -22.11 12.68
N VAL A 106 -0.14 -21.68 11.42
CA VAL A 106 0.76 -22.14 10.36
C VAL A 106 1.87 -21.13 10.10
N GLY A 107 3.11 -21.52 10.39
CA GLY A 107 4.31 -20.73 10.07
C GLY A 107 5.01 -21.24 8.81
N ILE A 108 5.23 -20.37 7.82
CA ILE A 108 6.13 -20.64 6.68
C ILE A 108 7.37 -19.77 6.88
N GLY A 109 8.49 -20.39 7.25
CA GLY A 109 9.76 -19.68 7.52
C GLY A 109 9.91 -19.12 8.93
N THR A 110 8.96 -19.37 9.85
CA THR A 110 9.06 -19.07 11.29
C THR A 110 8.53 -20.25 12.10
N SER A 111 9.14 -20.56 13.25
CA SER A 111 8.68 -21.60 14.20
C SER A 111 7.71 -21.08 15.27
N THR A 112 7.50 -19.76 15.33
CA THR A 112 6.66 -19.08 16.34
C THR A 112 5.72 -18.09 15.66
N PRO A 113 4.73 -18.57 14.87
CA PRO A 113 3.77 -17.70 14.21
C PRO A 113 2.90 -16.94 15.23
N ASN A 114 2.76 -15.63 15.02
CA ASN A 114 1.90 -14.74 15.81
C ASN A 114 0.46 -14.73 15.29
N SER A 115 0.25 -15.01 14.00
CA SER A 115 -1.06 -15.11 13.32
C SER A 115 -1.37 -16.53 12.87
N ILE A 116 -2.63 -16.81 12.51
CA ILE A 116 -3.09 -18.14 12.03
C ILE A 116 -2.29 -18.63 10.82
N LEU A 117 -1.87 -17.71 9.95
CA LEU A 117 -0.90 -17.98 8.90
C LEU A 117 0.14 -16.85 8.91
N GLU A 118 1.42 -17.20 9.01
CA GLU A 118 2.52 -16.23 8.97
C GLU A 118 3.63 -16.72 8.04
N MET A 119 3.96 -15.92 7.02
CA MET A 119 5.12 -16.15 6.16
C MET A 119 6.24 -15.21 6.60
N ARG A 120 7.40 -15.73 6.98
CA ARG A 120 8.60 -14.94 7.29
C ARG A 120 9.74 -15.29 6.34
N GLY A 121 10.38 -14.26 5.79
CA GLY A 121 11.60 -14.38 5.00
C GLY A 121 12.82 -14.67 5.87
N GLN A 122 13.93 -15.06 5.23
CA GLN A 122 15.22 -15.22 5.89
C GLN A 122 15.78 -13.86 6.34
N PRO A 123 16.50 -13.78 7.47
CA PRO A 123 17.04 -12.53 8.00
C PRO A 123 18.31 -12.09 7.26
N ILE A 124 18.27 -12.09 5.92
CA ILE A 124 19.35 -11.64 5.05
C ILE A 124 19.00 -10.27 4.46
N PHE A 125 20.00 -9.43 4.23
CA PHE A 125 19.85 -8.20 3.46
C PHE A 125 19.30 -8.57 2.06
N ASP A 126 18.28 -7.84 1.59
CA ASP A 126 17.55 -8.10 0.33
C ASP A 126 16.79 -9.45 0.23
N GLY A 127 16.48 -10.11 1.35
CA GLY A 127 15.62 -11.30 1.37
C GLY A 127 14.14 -10.98 1.07
N SER A 128 13.56 -11.54 0.01
CA SER A 128 12.14 -11.37 -0.30
C SER A 128 11.24 -12.42 0.38
N THR A 129 10.13 -11.97 0.95
CA THR A 129 9.03 -12.86 1.40
C THR A 129 7.88 -12.68 0.42
N VAL A 130 7.57 -13.70 -0.39
CA VAL A 130 6.62 -13.57 -1.50
C VAL A 130 5.48 -14.56 -1.38
N LEU A 131 4.24 -14.06 -1.32
CA LEU A 131 3.04 -14.83 -1.65
C LEU A 131 2.80 -14.71 -3.16
N ARG A 132 3.16 -15.73 -3.94
CA ARG A 132 3.02 -15.74 -5.41
C ARG A 132 1.73 -16.45 -5.84
N ILE A 133 0.80 -15.73 -6.47
CA ILE A 133 -0.46 -16.27 -7.01
C ILE A 133 -0.44 -16.18 -8.54
N THR A 134 -0.12 -17.29 -9.21
CA THR A 134 -0.03 -17.35 -10.69
C THR A 134 -1.21 -18.13 -11.27
N ASN A 135 -1.83 -17.61 -12.33
CA ASN A 135 -2.83 -18.34 -13.12
C ASN A 135 -2.20 -18.79 -14.45
N GLY A 136 -2.28 -20.09 -14.76
CA GLY A 136 -1.68 -20.70 -15.96
C GLY A 136 -2.64 -20.92 -17.14
N ALA A 137 -3.81 -20.29 -17.15
CA ALA A 137 -4.79 -20.52 -18.21
C ALA A 137 -4.37 -19.91 -19.56
N SER A 138 -4.60 -20.65 -20.64
CA SER A 138 -4.21 -20.29 -22.01
C SER A 138 -5.17 -19.36 -22.73
N SER A 139 -6.31 -18.99 -22.12
CA SER A 139 -7.26 -18.07 -22.77
C SER A 139 -8.01 -17.15 -21.81
N TYR A 140 -8.43 -17.59 -20.61
CA TYR A 140 -9.22 -16.75 -19.69
C TYR A 140 -8.92 -17.02 -18.21
N GLY A 141 -7.68 -16.76 -17.78
CA GLY A 141 -7.24 -16.91 -16.39
C GLY A 141 -7.44 -15.64 -15.56
N ARG A 142 -7.92 -15.78 -14.32
CA ARG A 142 -7.91 -14.71 -13.32
C ARG A 142 -7.19 -15.20 -12.06
N SER A 143 -6.27 -14.41 -11.56
CA SER A 143 -5.73 -14.53 -10.20
C SER A 143 -6.41 -13.49 -9.34
N ASN A 144 -7.07 -13.91 -8.25
CA ASN A 144 -7.69 -13.00 -7.29
C ASN A 144 -7.00 -13.18 -5.93
N LEU A 145 -6.62 -12.07 -5.30
CA LEU A 145 -6.31 -12.03 -3.87
C LEU A 145 -7.47 -11.29 -3.19
N VAL A 146 -8.35 -12.04 -2.51
CA VAL A 146 -9.50 -11.48 -1.79
C VAL A 146 -9.15 -11.42 -0.31
N ILE A 147 -8.98 -10.21 0.21
CA ILE A 147 -8.78 -9.95 1.64
C ILE A 147 -10.07 -9.30 2.15
N THR A 148 -10.78 -9.99 3.02
CA THR A 148 -12.08 -9.58 3.55
C THR A 148 -12.07 -9.62 5.09
N GLY A 149 -12.82 -8.73 5.72
CA GLY A 149 -13.04 -8.67 7.17
C GLY A 149 -14.54 -8.55 7.49
N ARG A 150 -14.94 -8.86 8.73
CA ARG A 150 -16.29 -8.50 9.21
C ARG A 150 -16.34 -6.98 9.38
N PHE A 151 -17.41 -6.33 8.93
CA PHE A 151 -17.61 -4.89 9.13
C PHE A 151 -18.40 -4.64 10.42
N GLN A 152 -17.74 -4.70 11.58
CA GLN A 152 -18.32 -4.20 12.83
C GLN A 152 -17.21 -3.56 13.68
N ASP A 153 -17.38 -2.26 13.95
CA ASP A 153 -16.67 -1.48 14.97
C ASP A 153 -15.19 -1.15 14.72
N SER A 154 -14.94 -0.06 13.98
CA SER A 154 -13.79 0.87 14.09
C SER A 154 -12.34 0.34 14.16
N ASN A 155 -12.06 -0.94 13.93
CA ASN A 155 -10.71 -1.51 14.05
C ASN A 155 -10.30 -2.40 12.86
N ASP A 156 -11.06 -2.36 11.77
CA ASP A 156 -10.85 -3.20 10.59
C ASP A 156 -10.00 -2.47 9.54
N GLY A 157 -8.70 -2.34 9.80
CA GLY A 157 -7.75 -1.67 8.90
C GLY A 157 -6.70 -2.62 8.31
N TRP A 158 -6.37 -2.44 7.03
CA TRP A 158 -5.13 -2.99 6.46
C TRP A 158 -3.95 -2.26 7.11
N ASN A 159 -3.26 -2.91 8.04
CA ASN A 159 -2.16 -2.30 8.78
C ASN A 159 -0.85 -2.40 7.97
N PHE A 160 -0.46 -1.28 7.38
CA PHE A 160 0.88 -1.08 6.82
C PHE A 160 1.78 -0.64 7.99
N GLY A 161 2.63 -1.57 8.49
CA GLY A 161 3.40 -1.41 9.73
C GLY A 161 4.18 -0.08 9.85
N SER A 162 4.45 0.33 11.09
CA SER A 162 5.04 1.63 11.41
C SER A 162 6.49 1.77 10.92
N ALA A 163 6.81 2.95 10.41
CA ALA A 163 8.13 3.46 9.99
C ALA A 163 8.69 3.02 8.61
N ALA A 164 8.15 1.98 7.98
CA ALA A 164 8.48 1.62 6.60
C ALA A 164 7.30 1.95 5.66
N ARG A 165 7.59 2.45 4.46
CA ARG A 165 6.55 2.62 3.43
C ARG A 165 6.20 1.24 2.88
N ASN A 166 4.96 0.81 3.04
CA ASN A 166 4.47 -0.46 2.49
C ASN A 166 3.58 -0.15 1.29
N SER A 167 3.64 -0.99 0.25
CA SER A 167 2.92 -0.75 -0.99
C SER A 167 2.12 -1.96 -1.47
N ILE A 168 0.99 -1.67 -2.14
CA ILE A 168 0.34 -2.62 -3.05
C ILE A 168 0.71 -2.15 -4.46
N VAL A 169 1.46 -2.96 -5.19
CA VAL A 169 1.97 -2.62 -6.52
C VAL A 169 1.23 -3.41 -7.59
N PHE A 170 0.55 -2.71 -8.49
CA PHE A 170 0.05 -3.27 -9.75
C PHE A 170 1.02 -2.87 -10.88
N ALA A 171 2.08 -3.64 -11.10
CA ALA A 171 3.10 -3.37 -12.13
C ALA A 171 3.02 -4.35 -13.30
N GLN A 172 3.23 -3.85 -14.52
CA GLN A 172 3.64 -4.65 -15.66
C GLN A 172 5.15 -4.50 -15.81
N ILE A 173 5.92 -5.53 -15.41
CA ILE A 173 7.37 -5.56 -15.63
C ILE A 173 7.59 -5.64 -17.14
N SER A 174 8.15 -4.57 -17.71
CA SER A 174 8.66 -4.55 -19.09
C SER A 174 10.13 -4.18 -19.05
N GLY A 175 10.93 -5.10 -18.50
CA GLY A 175 12.39 -5.12 -18.46
C GLY A 175 12.83 -6.56 -18.26
N GLY A 176 13.98 -6.97 -18.80
CA GLY A 176 14.44 -8.37 -18.84
C GLY A 176 14.44 -9.09 -17.48
N SER A 177 14.41 -10.42 -17.52
CA SER A 177 14.49 -11.30 -16.35
C SER A 177 15.56 -10.84 -15.33
N ASN A 178 15.21 -10.83 -14.04
CA ASN A 178 16.06 -10.53 -12.86
C ASN A 178 16.12 -9.08 -12.33
N GLN A 179 15.11 -8.24 -12.57
CA GLN A 179 15.03 -6.94 -11.88
C GLN A 179 14.15 -7.04 -10.61
N PRO A 180 14.66 -6.64 -9.42
CA PRO A 180 13.89 -6.62 -8.17
C PRO A 180 12.70 -5.66 -8.25
N SER A 181 11.63 -5.98 -7.52
CA SER A 181 10.52 -5.05 -7.29
C SER A 181 10.98 -3.88 -6.40
N GLY A 182 10.92 -2.65 -6.89
CA GLY A 182 11.27 -1.43 -6.17
C GLY A 182 12.63 -0.80 -6.53
N GLU A 183 13.29 -1.24 -7.61
CA GLU A 183 14.51 -0.58 -8.07
C GLU A 183 14.17 0.71 -8.84
N VAL A 184 14.91 1.78 -8.51
CA VAL A 184 14.66 3.16 -8.97
C VAL A 184 15.08 3.38 -10.44
N SER A 185 15.00 2.36 -11.30
CA SER A 185 15.27 2.49 -12.74
C SER A 185 14.15 1.86 -13.59
N GLU A 186 13.66 2.65 -14.55
CA GLU A 186 12.64 2.32 -15.56
C GLU A 186 11.40 1.50 -15.12
N GLU A 187 10.98 1.63 -13.86
CA GLU A 187 9.73 1.03 -13.39
C GLU A 187 8.51 1.73 -14.00
N LYS A 188 7.83 1.02 -14.91
CA LYS A 188 6.51 1.38 -15.42
C LYS A 188 5.44 0.81 -14.48
N CYS A 189 5.31 1.37 -13.29
CA CYS A 189 4.17 1.05 -12.43
C CYS A 189 2.89 1.71 -12.99
N SER A 190 1.80 0.93 -13.09
CA SER A 190 0.50 1.46 -13.54
C SER A 190 -0.27 2.15 -12.41
N MET A 191 -0.11 1.68 -11.17
CA MET A 191 -0.62 2.33 -9.95
C MET A 191 0.08 1.72 -8.72
N GLN A 192 0.74 2.55 -7.92
CA GLN A 192 1.24 2.18 -6.59
C GLN A 192 0.49 2.96 -5.52
N LEU A 193 -0.08 2.21 -4.56
CA LEU A 193 -0.67 2.76 -3.35
C LEU A 193 0.35 2.56 -2.22
N GLU A 194 0.76 3.64 -1.58
CA GLU A 194 1.80 3.61 -0.55
C GLU A 194 1.30 4.25 0.73
N GLY A 195 1.28 3.46 1.81
CA GLY A 195 0.85 3.91 3.14
C GLY A 195 2.02 4.08 4.08
N ASN A 196 1.97 5.11 4.92
CA ASN A 196 2.73 5.17 6.17
C ASN A 196 1.80 5.65 7.30
N SER A 197 2.34 5.77 8.52
CA SER A 197 1.59 6.23 9.70
C SER A 197 1.00 7.64 9.60
N ASN A 198 1.15 8.37 8.49
CA ASN A 198 0.70 9.76 8.33
C ASN A 198 -0.09 10.01 7.02
N SER A 199 0.02 9.14 6.00
CA SER A 199 -0.54 9.41 4.67
C SER A 199 -0.72 8.17 3.78
N LEU A 200 -1.63 8.28 2.82
CA LEU A 200 -1.78 7.41 1.65
C LEU A 200 -1.31 8.16 0.39
N GLY A 201 -0.34 7.62 -0.34
CA GLY A 201 0.20 8.17 -1.59
C GLY A 201 -0.24 7.37 -2.81
N PHE A 202 -0.52 8.08 -3.91
CA PHE A 202 -0.74 7.53 -5.25
C PHE A 202 0.45 7.90 -6.14
N MET A 203 1.12 6.89 -6.70
CA MET A 203 2.25 7.10 -7.61
C MET A 203 1.95 6.59 -9.02
N THR A 204 2.39 7.36 -10.02
CA THR A 204 2.30 7.03 -11.45
C THR A 204 3.67 7.30 -12.10
N ARG A 205 3.91 6.65 -13.26
CA ARG A 205 5.17 6.64 -14.01
C ARG A 205 6.01 7.94 -13.92
N GLN A 206 7.17 7.81 -13.24
CA GLN A 206 8.37 8.65 -13.34
C GLN A 206 8.34 10.05 -12.67
N ASN A 207 8.81 10.15 -11.41
CA ASN A 207 9.94 10.99 -10.99
C ASN A 207 10.10 11.02 -9.45
N GLY A 208 11.13 10.36 -8.93
CA GLY A 208 11.66 10.60 -7.59
C GLY A 208 10.84 10.08 -6.40
N SER A 209 11.33 10.34 -5.20
CA SER A 209 10.79 9.89 -3.90
C SER A 209 9.45 10.54 -3.49
N THR A 210 8.74 11.19 -4.42
CA THR A 210 7.56 12.02 -4.13
C THR A 210 6.32 11.49 -4.83
N PRO A 211 5.27 11.07 -4.11
CA PRO A 211 3.97 10.74 -4.70
C PRO A 211 3.40 11.85 -5.59
N ASN A 212 2.73 11.46 -6.69
CA ASN A 212 2.00 12.41 -7.54
C ASN A 212 0.84 13.05 -6.77
N MET A 213 0.18 12.27 -5.92
CA MET A 213 -0.87 12.72 -5.02
C MET A 213 -0.69 12.08 -3.65
N VAL A 214 -0.89 12.86 -2.59
CA VAL A 214 -0.90 12.40 -1.19
C VAL A 214 -2.22 12.79 -0.54
N MET A 215 -2.79 11.89 0.26
CA MET A 215 -3.86 12.19 1.20
C MET A 215 -3.33 11.96 2.62
N THR A 216 -3.28 13.01 3.42
CA THR A 216 -2.83 12.92 4.83
C THR A 216 -3.95 12.43 5.74
N GLN A 217 -3.60 11.98 6.94
CA GLN A 217 -4.59 11.58 7.97
C GLN A 217 -5.59 12.69 8.34
N ASN A 218 -5.18 13.96 8.21
CA ASN A 218 -6.06 15.10 8.49
C ASN A 218 -7.00 15.43 7.29
N GLY A 219 -6.94 14.62 6.23
CA GLY A 219 -7.74 14.78 5.03
C GLY A 219 -7.27 15.90 4.10
N ASN A 220 -5.99 16.26 4.15
CA ASN A 220 -5.40 17.20 3.20
C ASN A 220 -4.92 16.44 1.97
N ILE A 221 -5.18 17.00 0.79
CA ILE A 221 -4.74 16.47 -0.50
C ILE A 221 -3.56 17.31 -0.99
N GLY A 222 -2.41 16.67 -1.22
CA GLY A 222 -1.28 17.27 -1.93
C GLY A 222 -1.17 16.72 -3.34
N ILE A 223 -0.98 17.57 -4.34
CA ILE A 223 -0.65 17.18 -5.72
C ILE A 223 0.72 17.77 -6.05
N GLY A 224 1.71 16.92 -6.32
CA GLY A 224 3.11 17.34 -6.53
C GLY A 224 3.83 17.83 -5.25
N THR A 225 3.28 17.56 -4.07
CA THR A 225 3.87 17.87 -2.77
C THR A 225 3.52 16.80 -1.73
N ASN A 226 4.42 16.55 -0.79
CA ASN A 226 4.22 15.60 0.32
C ASN A 226 3.71 16.28 1.60
N TYR A 227 3.70 17.62 1.62
CA TYR A 227 3.41 18.42 2.80
C TYR A 227 2.28 19.41 2.51
N PRO A 228 1.04 18.94 2.28
CA PRO A 228 -0.08 19.84 2.06
C PRO A 228 -0.45 20.56 3.37
N ASP A 229 -0.33 21.89 3.35
CA ASP A 229 -0.67 22.82 4.42
C ASP A 229 -2.15 23.26 4.39
N SER A 230 -2.88 22.88 3.34
CA SER A 230 -4.28 23.21 3.11
C SER A 230 -5.07 21.97 2.72
N ARG A 231 -6.41 22.06 2.67
CA ARG A 231 -7.27 20.95 2.21
C ARG A 231 -6.88 20.44 0.83
N LEU A 232 -6.45 21.33 -0.04
CA LEU A 232 -5.85 21.03 -1.33
C LEU A 232 -4.62 21.93 -1.53
N SER A 233 -3.43 21.34 -1.57
CA SER A 233 -2.18 22.03 -1.93
C SER A 233 -1.68 21.47 -3.26
N VAL A 234 -1.50 22.31 -4.27
CA VAL A 234 -1.02 21.92 -5.60
C VAL A 234 0.30 22.63 -5.88
N ASN A 235 1.38 21.88 -6.01
CA ASN A 235 2.67 22.40 -6.46
C ASN A 235 2.75 22.32 -7.99
N GLY A 236 2.04 23.23 -8.66
CA GLY A 236 1.93 23.26 -10.11
C GLY A 236 0.69 24.01 -10.61
N ASN A 237 0.36 23.82 -11.88
CA ASN A 237 -0.75 24.53 -12.53
C ASN A 237 -2.09 23.81 -12.32
N ILE A 238 -3.14 24.58 -12.05
CA ILE A 238 -4.53 24.12 -12.04
C ILE A 238 -5.22 24.64 -13.30
N ARG A 239 -5.72 23.73 -14.15
CA ARG A 239 -6.57 24.09 -15.31
C ARG A 239 -8.02 23.78 -14.98
N ALA A 240 -8.85 24.82 -14.90
CA ALA A 240 -10.28 24.71 -14.65
C ALA A 240 -11.08 25.41 -15.75
N LYS A 241 -12.32 24.96 -16.00
CA LYS A 241 -13.28 25.72 -16.82
C LYS A 241 -13.92 26.86 -16.02
N GLU A 242 -14.15 26.64 -14.73
CA GLU A 242 -14.79 27.58 -13.82
C GLU A 242 -14.31 27.32 -12.39
N ILE A 243 -14.17 28.39 -11.60
CA ILE A 243 -13.91 28.34 -10.16
C ILE A 243 -14.87 29.32 -9.48
N LYS A 244 -15.75 28.79 -8.63
CA LYS A 244 -16.58 29.61 -7.74
C LYS A 244 -15.84 29.81 -6.42
N VAL A 245 -15.45 31.04 -6.13
CA VAL A 245 -14.82 31.42 -4.85
C VAL A 245 -15.88 32.05 -3.96
N GLU A 246 -16.12 31.47 -2.79
CA GLU A 246 -17.07 32.01 -1.82
C GLU A 246 -16.31 32.91 -0.85
N THR A 247 -16.57 34.22 -0.93
CA THR A 247 -15.98 35.23 -0.06
C THR A 247 -17.07 36.02 0.66
N SER A 248 -16.73 36.60 1.81
CA SER A 248 -17.58 37.53 2.54
C SER A 248 -17.16 38.98 2.32
N GLY A 249 -18.10 39.93 2.38
CA GLY A 249 -17.78 41.37 2.37
C GLY A 249 -17.56 41.96 0.98
N TRP A 250 -18.51 41.72 0.06
CA TRP A 250 -18.50 42.32 -1.27
C TRP A 250 -18.55 43.87 -1.18
N PRO A 251 -17.81 44.61 -2.01
CA PRO A 251 -17.49 46.01 -1.78
C PRO A 251 -18.61 47.03 -2.02
N ASP A 252 -19.84 46.61 -2.32
CA ASP A 252 -21.01 47.50 -2.56
C ASP A 252 -21.20 48.61 -1.51
N TYR A 253 -20.66 48.40 -0.30
CA TYR A 253 -20.63 49.42 0.75
C TYR A 253 -19.91 50.72 0.36
N VAL A 254 -19.07 50.74 -0.68
CA VAL A 254 -18.43 51.96 -1.21
C VAL A 254 -19.47 53.00 -1.63
N PHE A 255 -20.67 52.56 -2.02
CA PHE A 255 -21.78 53.44 -2.40
C PHE A 255 -22.70 53.85 -1.24
N ASN A 256 -22.47 53.36 -0.02
CA ASN A 256 -23.34 53.66 1.10
C ASN A 256 -23.23 55.13 1.54
N PRO A 257 -24.34 55.76 1.98
CA PRO A 257 -24.30 57.08 2.61
C PRO A 257 -23.41 57.03 3.86
N GLY A 258 -22.26 57.71 3.82
CA GLY A 258 -21.27 57.71 4.90
C GLY A 258 -19.97 56.98 4.58
N TYR A 259 -19.79 56.43 3.38
CA TYR A 259 -18.50 55.94 2.94
C TYR A 259 -17.49 57.10 2.83
N GLU A 260 -16.39 57.01 3.58
CA GLU A 260 -15.31 57.99 3.53
C GLU A 260 -14.39 57.69 2.34
N LEU A 261 -14.67 58.36 1.22
CA LEU A 261 -13.82 58.28 0.04
C LEU A 261 -12.52 59.07 0.26
N GLN A 262 -11.39 58.37 0.26
CA GLN A 262 -10.06 58.98 0.37
C GLN A 262 -9.81 59.95 -0.78
N SER A 263 -9.25 61.13 -0.52
CA SER A 263 -9.00 62.11 -1.58
C SER A 263 -7.89 61.65 -2.54
N LEU A 264 -7.97 62.09 -3.81
CA LEU A 264 -6.92 61.77 -4.79
C LEU A 264 -5.54 62.31 -4.39
N LEU A 265 -5.47 63.40 -3.61
CA LEU A 265 -4.21 63.93 -3.07
C LEU A 265 -3.59 62.98 -2.04
N GLU A 266 -4.40 62.40 -1.15
CA GLU A 266 -3.93 61.41 -0.19
C GLU A 266 -3.54 60.11 -0.88
N VAL A 267 -4.29 59.69 -1.90
CA VAL A 267 -3.94 58.51 -2.72
C VAL A 267 -2.61 58.74 -3.44
N GLU A 268 -2.41 59.91 -4.05
CA GLU A 268 -1.15 60.27 -4.72
C GLU A 268 0.02 60.26 -3.74
N LYS A 269 -0.16 60.86 -2.56
CA LYS A 269 0.86 60.83 -1.49
C LYS A 269 1.21 59.40 -1.11
N HIS A 270 0.21 58.53 -0.92
CA HIS A 270 0.44 57.13 -0.60
C HIS A 270 1.21 56.39 -1.71
N ILE A 271 0.85 56.59 -2.97
CA ILE A 271 1.55 55.97 -4.11
C ILE A 271 3.01 56.44 -4.15
N LYS A 272 3.28 57.73 -3.93
CA LYS A 272 4.65 58.28 -3.87
C LYS A 272 5.46 57.67 -2.73
N GLU A 273 4.84 57.42 -1.58
CA GLU A 273 5.50 56.87 -0.39
C GLU A 273 5.66 55.33 -0.42
N LYS A 274 4.70 54.61 -1.02
CA LYS A 274 4.60 53.13 -0.91
C LYS A 274 4.72 52.39 -2.24
N GLY A 275 4.54 53.06 -3.37
CA GLY A 275 4.66 52.48 -4.71
C GLY A 275 3.48 51.59 -5.15
N HIS A 276 2.37 51.58 -4.41
CA HIS A 276 1.16 50.82 -4.75
C HIS A 276 -0.09 51.56 -4.22
N LEU A 277 -1.29 51.08 -4.60
CA LEU A 277 -2.55 51.67 -4.15
C LEU A 277 -2.83 51.38 -2.66
N PRO A 278 -3.52 52.28 -1.94
CA PRO A 278 -3.95 52.03 -0.56
C PRO A 278 -4.76 50.73 -0.43
N GLY A 279 -4.36 49.86 0.50
CA GLY A 279 -5.02 48.58 0.77
C GLY A 279 -4.65 47.44 -0.19
N VAL A 280 -3.97 47.73 -1.31
CA VAL A 280 -3.43 46.70 -2.22
C VAL A 280 -2.07 46.22 -1.67
N PRO A 281 -1.82 44.91 -1.54
CA PRO A 281 -0.54 44.39 -1.07
C PRO A 281 0.59 44.76 -2.04
N SER A 282 1.79 44.96 -1.50
CA SER A 282 2.98 45.21 -2.32
C SER A 282 3.44 43.94 -3.05
N ALA A 283 4.20 44.09 -4.13
CA ALA A 283 4.77 42.97 -4.86
C ALA A 283 5.56 42.01 -3.94
N LYS A 284 6.35 42.56 -3.01
CA LYS A 284 7.11 41.78 -2.03
C LYS A 284 6.20 40.95 -1.12
N GLN A 285 5.06 41.51 -0.67
CA GLN A 285 4.11 40.76 0.16
C GLN A 285 3.47 39.60 -0.61
N VAL A 286 3.19 39.80 -1.90
CA VAL A 286 2.61 38.77 -2.78
C VAL A 286 3.61 37.65 -3.07
N GLU A 287 4.89 37.98 -3.29
CA GLU A 287 5.95 36.99 -3.48
C GLU A 287 6.16 36.11 -2.24
N GLU A 288 6.09 36.69 -1.04
CA GLU A 288 6.34 35.97 0.21
C GLU A 288 5.15 35.13 0.68
N LYS A 289 3.92 35.61 0.51
CA LYS A 289 2.72 35.01 1.12
C LYS A 289 1.70 34.45 0.12
N GLY A 290 1.92 34.67 -1.17
CA GLY A 290 0.92 34.41 -2.20
C GLY A 290 -0.24 35.41 -2.15
N LEU A 291 -1.31 35.10 -2.87
CA LEU A 291 -2.46 35.99 -3.06
C LEU A 291 -3.76 35.19 -3.01
N ASN A 292 -4.69 35.61 -2.16
CA ASN A 292 -6.03 35.06 -2.13
C ASN A 292 -6.84 35.66 -3.30
N ILE A 293 -7.19 34.82 -4.28
CA ILE A 293 -7.91 35.23 -5.50
C ILE A 293 -9.25 35.89 -5.16
N GLY A 294 -9.97 35.36 -4.16
CA GLY A 294 -11.27 35.89 -3.75
C GLY A 294 -11.17 37.29 -3.14
N GLU A 295 -10.26 37.47 -2.19
CA GLU A 295 -10.02 38.77 -1.55
C GLU A 295 -9.49 39.80 -2.53
N MET A 296 -8.58 39.41 -3.43
CA MET A 296 -8.05 40.31 -4.45
C MET A 296 -9.12 40.77 -5.43
N ASN A 297 -10.01 39.87 -5.89
CA ASN A 297 -11.10 40.26 -6.77
C ASN A 297 -12.06 41.25 -6.09
N ALA A 298 -12.41 41.02 -4.81
CA ALA A 298 -13.21 41.96 -4.04
C ALA A 298 -12.51 43.31 -3.85
N LEU A 299 -11.20 43.30 -3.59
CA LEU A 299 -10.41 44.52 -3.45
C LEU A 299 -10.29 45.31 -4.76
N LEU A 300 -10.09 44.62 -5.89
CA LEU A 300 -10.05 45.25 -7.21
C LEU A 300 -11.40 45.90 -7.53
N LEU A 301 -12.51 45.22 -7.24
CA LEU A 301 -13.83 45.80 -7.42
C LEU A 301 -14.02 47.05 -6.54
N LYS A 302 -13.62 47.01 -5.27
CA LYS A 302 -13.61 48.19 -4.39
C LYS A 302 -12.88 49.37 -5.03
N LYS A 303 -11.70 49.14 -5.63
CA LYS A 303 -10.92 50.19 -6.29
C LYS A 303 -11.59 50.72 -7.55
N ILE A 304 -12.29 49.88 -8.29
CA ILE A 304 -13.09 50.31 -9.45
C ILE A 304 -14.26 51.20 -9.00
N GLU A 305 -14.92 50.86 -7.89
CA GLU A 305 -16.03 51.65 -7.34
C GLU A 305 -15.56 53.00 -6.80
N GLU A 306 -14.46 53.04 -6.03
CA GLU A 306 -13.82 54.28 -5.57
C GLU A 306 -13.41 55.19 -6.75
N LEU A 307 -12.79 54.59 -7.77
CA LEU A 307 -12.42 55.31 -9.00
C LEU A 307 -13.66 55.86 -9.70
N THR A 308 -14.76 55.10 -9.72
CA THR A 308 -16.03 55.53 -10.32
C THR A 308 -16.59 56.75 -9.59
N LEU A 309 -16.52 56.80 -8.25
CA LEU A 309 -16.92 57.97 -7.47
C LEU A 309 -16.06 59.20 -7.80
N HIS A 310 -14.73 59.04 -7.87
CA HIS A 310 -13.84 60.12 -8.28
C HIS A 310 -14.14 60.65 -9.68
N VAL A 311 -14.44 59.76 -10.64
CA VAL A 311 -14.80 60.16 -12.01
C VAL A 311 -16.12 60.93 -12.04
N ILE A 312 -17.10 60.52 -11.23
CA ILE A 312 -18.38 61.24 -11.09
C ILE A 312 -18.13 62.66 -10.57
N ASP A 313 -17.30 62.83 -9.55
CA ASP A 313 -17.02 64.13 -8.96
C ASP A 313 -16.21 65.03 -9.91
N LEU A 314 -15.20 64.49 -10.59
CA LEU A 314 -14.46 65.20 -11.65
C LEU A 314 -15.40 65.69 -12.77
N LYS A 315 -16.42 64.89 -13.14
CA LYS A 315 -17.40 65.29 -14.15
C LYS A 315 -18.29 66.43 -13.65
N LYS A 316 -18.72 66.41 -12.38
CA LYS A 316 -19.49 67.51 -11.76
C LYS A 316 -18.66 68.79 -11.73
N GLU A 317 -17.38 68.71 -11.36
CA GLU A 317 -16.47 69.86 -11.34
C GLU A 317 -16.26 70.43 -12.74
N ASN A 318 -16.01 69.59 -13.75
CA ASN A 318 -15.88 70.04 -15.13
C ASN A 318 -17.14 70.77 -15.63
N GLN A 319 -18.33 70.24 -15.34
CA GLN A 319 -19.59 70.91 -15.68
C GLN A 319 -19.73 72.26 -14.98
N LEU A 320 -19.32 72.35 -13.71
CA LEU A 320 -19.32 73.61 -12.96
C LEU A 320 -18.34 74.63 -13.56
N ILE A 321 -17.13 74.20 -13.93
CA ILE A 321 -16.12 75.04 -14.59
C ILE A 321 -16.66 75.56 -15.92
N HIS A 322 -17.24 74.70 -16.76
CA HIS A 322 -17.84 75.12 -18.03
C HIS A 322 -18.98 76.13 -17.85
N ARG A 323 -19.84 75.95 -16.83
CA ARG A 323 -20.89 76.94 -16.50
C ARG A 323 -20.29 78.28 -16.08
N LYS A 324 -19.25 78.27 -15.24
CA LYS A 324 -18.55 79.49 -14.80
C LYS A 324 -17.89 80.21 -15.98
N LEU A 325 -17.24 79.48 -16.88
CA LEU A 325 -16.63 80.03 -18.11
C LEU A 325 -17.69 80.71 -18.99
N LYS A 326 -18.81 80.03 -19.26
CA LYS A 326 -19.91 80.59 -20.06
C LYS A 326 -20.47 81.88 -19.44
N ASN A 327 -20.60 81.94 -18.12
CA ASN A 327 -21.07 83.13 -17.42
C ASN A 327 -20.07 84.29 -17.50
N LEU A 328 -18.76 84.01 -17.41
CA LEU A 328 -17.70 85.02 -17.54
C LEU A 328 -17.60 85.58 -18.96
N GLU A 329 -17.78 84.75 -19.98
CA GLU A 329 -17.83 85.18 -21.39
C GLU A 329 -19.02 86.11 -21.65
N ASN A 330 -20.19 85.78 -21.08
CA ASN A 330 -21.37 86.62 -21.18
C ASN A 330 -21.26 87.94 -20.42
N ALA A 331 -20.48 88.00 -19.33
CA ALA A 331 -20.25 89.23 -18.56
C ALA A 331 -19.20 90.17 -19.18
N LYS A 332 -18.45 89.72 -20.19
CA LYS A 332 -17.47 90.52 -20.93
C LYS A 332 -18.01 91.10 -22.25
N LYS A 333 -19.25 90.74 -22.63
CA LYS A 333 -20.01 91.33 -23.74
C LYS A 333 -20.92 92.42 -23.20
#